data_AF-A0A382ITB4-F1
#
_entry.id   AF-A0A382ITB4-F1
#
_cell.length_a   1.000
_cell.length_b   1.000
_cell.length_c   1.000
_cell.angle_alpha   90.00
_cell.angle_beta   90.00
_cell.angle_gamma   90.00
#
_symmetry.space_group_name_H-M   'P 1'
#
loop_
_entity.id
_entity.type
_entity.pdbx_description
1 polymer ?
#
loop_
_entity_poly.entity_id
_entity_poly.type
_entity_poly.pdbx_seq_one_letter_code
_entity_poly.pdbx_strand_id
1 'polypeptide(L)'
;MKWTLVLLAAVLLVVVATSRNTVAQEEPSDGPRYENETNLVRPTDYRTWTFLSSSLNMTYEPPSGGSRPQLFQNVFVNPSSYRGFMQTGGWPDETVFVLELRRSSSEGAITTTGQFQSDLVALEAEVKDSRFSDGWAF
;
A
#
# COMPACT_ATOMS: atom_id res chain seq x y z
N MET A 1 -22.00 -6.00 57.29
CA MET A 1 -20.93 -6.80 56.65
C MET A 1 -21.39 -7.60 55.42
N LYS A 2 -22.59 -8.23 55.41
CA LYS A 2 -23.07 -8.97 54.21
C LYS A 2 -23.49 -8.09 53.02
N TRP A 3 -24.03 -6.91 53.28
CA TRP A 3 -24.58 -6.02 52.25
C TRP A 3 -23.51 -5.21 51.51
N THR A 4 -22.41 -4.88 52.22
CA THR A 4 -21.24 -4.19 51.66
C THR A 4 -20.48 -5.04 50.63
N LEU A 5 -20.41 -6.35 50.82
CA LEU A 5 -19.78 -7.28 49.86
C LEU A 5 -20.62 -7.45 48.57
N VAL A 6 -21.95 -7.45 48.69
CA VAL A 6 -22.86 -7.54 47.54
C VAL A 6 -22.83 -6.25 46.70
N LEU A 7 -22.76 -5.08 47.35
CA LEU A 7 -22.64 -3.80 46.65
C LEU A 7 -21.29 -3.65 45.93
N LEU A 8 -20.19 -4.11 46.53
CA LEU A 8 -18.87 -4.12 45.90
C LEU A 8 -18.80 -5.07 44.68
N ALA A 9 -19.42 -6.25 44.78
CA ALA A 9 -19.50 -7.20 43.67
C ALA A 9 -20.36 -6.67 42.51
N ALA A 10 -21.48 -5.99 42.82
CA ALA A 10 -22.35 -5.38 41.81
C ALA A 10 -21.67 -4.21 41.07
N VAL A 11 -20.88 -3.39 41.78
CA VAL A 11 -20.11 -2.29 41.16
C VAL A 11 -18.97 -2.84 40.28
N LEU A 12 -18.32 -3.93 40.68
CA LEU A 12 -17.27 -4.57 39.87
C LEU A 12 -17.82 -5.17 38.57
N LEU A 13 -19.03 -5.74 38.60
CA LEU A 13 -19.72 -6.27 37.42
C LEU A 13 -20.15 -5.18 36.43
N VAL A 14 -20.54 -4.00 36.91
CA VAL A 14 -20.91 -2.87 36.06
C VAL A 14 -19.69 -2.26 35.37
N VAL A 15 -18.53 -2.18 36.05
CA VAL A 15 -17.28 -1.63 35.48
C VAL A 15 -16.68 -2.55 34.40
N VAL A 16 -16.85 -3.87 34.53
CA VAL A 16 -16.43 -4.84 33.49
C VAL A 16 -17.34 -4.76 32.26
N ALA A 17 -18.64 -4.51 32.43
CA ALA A 17 -19.60 -4.46 31.32
C ALA A 17 -19.50 -3.19 30.45
N THR A 18 -18.93 -2.10 30.96
CA THR A 18 -18.77 -0.84 30.20
C THR A 18 -17.44 -0.75 29.44
N SER A 19 -16.58 -1.76 29.55
CA SER A 19 -15.26 -1.74 28.93
C SER A 19 -15.30 -2.42 27.56
N ARG A 20 -15.12 -1.60 26.51
CA ARG A 20 -14.74 -1.95 25.13
C ARG A 20 -15.86 -2.13 24.09
N ASN A 21 -16.64 -1.07 23.91
CA ASN A 21 -16.94 -0.66 22.53
C ASN A 21 -15.98 0.46 22.17
N THR A 22 -14.71 0.12 21.93
CA THR A 22 -13.90 0.98 21.07
C THR A 22 -14.52 0.79 19.70
N VAL A 23 -15.41 1.70 19.29
CA VAL A 23 -15.70 1.85 17.87
C VAL A 23 -14.33 2.10 17.26
N ALA A 24 -13.79 1.11 16.56
CA ALA A 24 -12.60 1.30 15.77
C ALA A 24 -12.98 2.43 14.81
N GLN A 25 -12.44 3.61 15.06
CA GLN A 25 -12.51 4.68 14.10
C GLN A 25 -11.85 4.09 12.85
N GLU A 26 -12.65 3.81 11.83
CA GLU A 26 -12.12 3.46 10.51
C GLU A 26 -11.20 4.62 10.15
N GLU A 27 -9.90 4.39 10.31
CA GLU A 27 -8.88 5.20 9.66
C GLU A 27 -9.31 5.32 8.20
N PRO A 28 -9.24 6.54 7.61
CA PRO A 28 -9.55 6.71 6.20
C PRO A 28 -8.91 5.57 5.41
N SER A 29 -9.73 4.77 4.72
CA SER A 29 -9.22 3.61 3.98
C SER A 29 -8.18 4.08 2.97
N ASP A 30 -6.99 3.49 3.04
CA ASP A 30 -5.91 3.67 2.07
C ASP A 30 -6.10 2.77 0.83
N GLY A 31 -7.26 2.12 0.73
CA GLY A 31 -7.67 1.31 -0.41
C GLY A 31 -7.99 2.13 -1.67
N PRO A 32 -8.30 1.44 -2.77
CA PRO A 32 -8.55 2.06 -4.05
C PRO A 32 -9.84 2.89 -4.03
N ARG A 33 -9.78 4.05 -4.69
CA ARG A 33 -10.95 4.89 -4.96
C ARG A 33 -11.23 4.84 -6.45
N TYR A 34 -12.50 4.74 -6.85
CA TYR A 34 -12.85 4.57 -8.24
C TYR A 34 -13.80 5.65 -8.74
N GLU A 35 -13.57 6.11 -9.97
CA GLU A 35 -14.53 6.80 -10.81
C GLU A 35 -15.35 5.75 -11.59
N ASN A 36 -16.66 5.92 -11.63
CA ASN A 36 -17.58 5.03 -12.36
C ASN A 36 -17.40 3.55 -11.98
N GLU A 37 -17.12 3.28 -10.70
CA GLU A 37 -16.95 1.95 -10.09
C GLU A 37 -15.71 1.15 -10.51
N THR A 38 -15.10 1.44 -11.66
CA THR A 38 -14.01 0.65 -12.24
C THR A 38 -12.73 1.42 -12.56
N ASN A 39 -12.78 2.74 -12.74
CA ASN A 39 -11.58 3.52 -13.09
C ASN A 39 -10.86 4.00 -11.83
N LEU A 40 -9.65 3.51 -11.57
CA LEU A 40 -8.90 3.91 -10.38
C LEU A 40 -8.61 5.43 -10.41
N VAL A 41 -9.06 6.12 -9.36
CA VAL A 41 -8.60 7.48 -9.04
C VAL A 41 -7.16 7.37 -8.59
N ARG A 42 -6.26 8.05 -9.31
CA ARG A 42 -4.83 8.05 -9.02
C ARG A 42 -4.58 8.39 -7.53
N PRO A 43 -3.93 7.50 -6.75
CA PRO A 43 -3.50 7.82 -5.40
C PRO A 43 -2.41 8.91 -5.47
N THR A 44 -2.62 10.04 -4.79
CA THR A 44 -1.67 11.16 -4.79
C THR A 44 -0.65 11.06 -3.66
N ASP A 45 -0.95 10.26 -2.65
CA ASP A 45 -0.20 10.04 -1.41
C ASP A 45 0.66 8.78 -1.45
N TYR A 46 0.71 8.04 -2.58
CA TYR A 46 1.42 6.75 -2.68
C TYR A 46 2.89 6.76 -2.24
N ARG A 47 3.56 7.93 -2.25
CA ARG A 47 4.95 8.04 -1.75
C ARG A 47 5.07 7.92 -0.24
N THR A 48 3.97 7.97 0.51
CA THR A 48 3.94 7.66 1.94
C THR A 48 3.54 6.21 2.20
N TRP A 49 3.23 5.44 1.16
CA TRP A 49 2.90 4.02 1.27
C TRP A 49 4.14 3.16 1.47
N THR A 50 3.94 1.87 1.74
CA THR A 50 5.04 0.95 1.99
C THR A 50 5.81 0.67 0.70
N PHE A 51 7.08 1.05 0.66
CA PHE A 51 8.01 0.66 -0.39
C PHE A 51 8.32 -0.85 -0.30
N LEU A 52 8.21 -1.57 -1.41
CA LEU A 52 8.48 -3.01 -1.49
C LEU A 52 9.85 -3.30 -2.08
N SER A 53 10.16 -2.70 -3.23
CA SER A 53 11.38 -2.99 -3.98
C SER A 53 11.69 -1.90 -5.01
N SER A 54 12.94 -1.91 -5.46
CA SER A 54 13.36 -1.14 -6.62
C SER A 54 14.19 -2.03 -7.55
N SER A 55 13.97 -1.91 -8.85
CA SER A 55 14.75 -2.57 -9.89
C SER A 55 15.22 -1.56 -10.94
N LEU A 56 16.24 -1.94 -11.70
CA LEU A 56 16.78 -1.12 -12.77
C LEU A 56 16.67 -1.88 -14.09
N ASN A 57 16.05 -1.24 -15.08
CA ASN A 57 16.00 -1.71 -16.47
C ASN A 57 15.39 -3.11 -16.67
N MET A 58 14.39 -3.48 -15.86
CA MET A 58 13.56 -4.67 -16.11
C MET A 58 12.48 -4.34 -17.15
N THR A 59 12.23 -5.22 -18.12
CA THR A 59 11.17 -5.01 -19.12
C THR A 59 10.53 -6.36 -19.49
N TYR A 60 9.22 -6.34 -19.73
CA TYR A 60 8.48 -7.46 -20.29
C TYR A 60 8.56 -7.51 -21.82
N GLU A 61 9.03 -6.42 -22.45
CA GLU A 61 9.16 -6.37 -23.89
C GLU A 61 10.40 -7.14 -24.36
N PRO A 62 10.33 -7.83 -25.50
CA PRO A 62 11.51 -8.43 -26.10
C PRO A 62 12.59 -7.35 -26.38
N PRO A 63 13.87 -7.75 -26.46
CA PRO A 63 14.94 -6.84 -26.82
C PRO A 63 14.61 -6.15 -28.15
N SER A 64 14.34 -4.84 -28.12
CA SER A 64 14.31 -4.04 -29.33
C SER A 64 15.74 -3.65 -29.65
N GLY A 65 16.16 -3.72 -30.91
CA GLY A 65 17.51 -3.29 -31.34
C GLY A 65 17.81 -1.79 -31.10
N GLY A 66 16.86 -1.00 -30.60
CA GLY A 66 17.05 0.38 -30.17
C GLY A 66 17.44 0.51 -28.70
N SER A 67 18.21 1.55 -28.37
CA SER A 67 18.51 1.90 -26.98
C SER A 67 17.27 2.49 -26.31
N ARG A 68 16.71 1.75 -25.34
CA ARG A 68 15.64 2.26 -24.46
C ARG A 68 16.27 3.05 -23.30
N PRO A 69 15.62 4.13 -22.82
CA PRO A 69 16.08 4.80 -21.61
C PRO A 69 16.08 3.82 -20.44
N GLN A 70 17.16 3.79 -19.67
CA GLN A 70 17.22 2.98 -18.45
C GLN A 70 16.33 3.62 -17.38
N LEU A 71 15.40 2.84 -16.84
CA LEU A 71 14.45 3.29 -15.84
C LEU A 71 14.63 2.51 -14.54
N PHE A 72 14.63 3.23 -13.44
CA PHE A 72 14.33 2.65 -12.14
C PHE A 72 12.82 2.43 -12.03
N GLN A 73 12.47 1.31 -11.42
CA GLN A 73 11.11 0.86 -11.15
C GLN A 73 10.96 0.71 -9.65
N ASN A 74 10.15 1.55 -9.00
CA ASN A 74 9.90 1.46 -7.57
C ASN A 74 8.47 1.02 -7.31
N VAL A 75 8.29 0.00 -6.50
CA VAL A 75 6.96 -0.53 -6.18
C VAL A 75 6.55 -0.10 -4.77
N PHE A 76 5.35 0.46 -4.66
CA PHE A 76 4.72 0.83 -3.40
C PHE A 76 3.39 0.09 -3.26
N VAL A 77 2.98 -0.21 -2.03
CA VAL A 77 1.69 -0.82 -1.72
C VAL A 77 1.01 -0.13 -0.56
N ASN A 78 -0.31 0.02 -0.62
CA ASN A 78 -1.09 0.69 0.42
C ASN A 78 -0.83 0.04 1.82
N PRO A 79 -0.59 0.84 2.87
CA PRO A 79 -0.16 0.35 4.18
C PRO A 79 -1.03 -0.76 4.80
N SER A 80 -2.35 -0.72 4.65
CA SER A 80 -3.26 -1.74 5.18
C SER A 80 -3.04 -3.10 4.51
N SER A 81 -2.90 -3.13 3.19
CA SER A 81 -2.63 -4.35 2.44
C SER A 81 -1.26 -4.94 2.74
N TYR A 82 -0.24 -4.09 2.96
CA TYR A 82 1.05 -4.57 3.45
C TYR A 82 0.92 -5.28 4.80
N ARG A 83 0.20 -4.69 5.76
CA ARG A 83 -0.03 -5.33 7.07
C ARG A 83 -0.77 -6.66 6.91
N GLY A 84 -1.78 -6.71 6.04
CA GLY A 84 -2.52 -7.94 5.72
C GLY A 84 -1.61 -9.03 5.14
N PHE A 85 -0.73 -8.67 4.21
CA PHE A 85 0.26 -9.59 3.64
C PHE A 85 1.24 -10.10 4.70
N MET A 86 1.76 -9.23 5.56
CA MET A 86 2.71 -9.65 6.62
C MET A 86 2.08 -10.63 7.63
N GLN A 87 0.76 -10.56 7.83
CA GLN A 87 0.04 -11.46 8.73
C GLN A 87 -0.30 -12.80 8.09
N THR A 88 -0.63 -12.80 6.79
CA THR A 88 -1.26 -13.96 6.13
C THR A 88 -0.41 -14.60 5.03
N GLY A 89 0.60 -13.90 4.53
CA GLY A 89 1.38 -14.26 3.35
C GLY A 89 0.66 -14.03 2.02
N GLY A 90 -0.57 -13.48 2.04
CA GLY A 90 -1.36 -13.19 0.85
C GLY A 90 -1.82 -11.74 0.80
N TRP A 91 -1.88 -11.16 -0.39
CA TRP A 91 -2.43 -9.83 -0.58
C TRP A 91 -3.94 -9.86 -0.34
N PRO A 92 -4.48 -9.04 0.59
CA PRO A 92 -5.91 -8.97 0.81
C PRO A 92 -6.63 -8.34 -0.39
N ASP A 93 -7.96 -8.40 -0.38
CA ASP A 93 -8.78 -7.59 -1.30
C ASP A 93 -8.47 -6.10 -1.10
N GLU A 94 -8.74 -5.29 -2.13
CA GLU A 94 -8.44 -3.85 -2.14
C GLU A 94 -6.94 -3.50 -2.03
N THR A 95 -6.05 -4.39 -2.50
CA THR A 95 -4.61 -4.11 -2.56
C THR A 95 -4.28 -3.29 -3.79
N VAL A 96 -3.60 -2.16 -3.61
CA VAL A 96 -3.11 -1.31 -4.71
C VAL A 96 -1.60 -1.33 -4.74
N PHE A 97 -1.03 -1.75 -5.87
CA PHE A 97 0.38 -1.54 -6.19
C PHE A 97 0.52 -0.31 -7.06
N VAL A 98 1.48 0.55 -6.73
CA VAL A 98 1.90 1.66 -7.59
C VAL A 98 3.33 1.41 -8.04
N LEU A 99 3.52 1.35 -9.36
CA LEU A 99 4.82 1.29 -9.99
C LEU A 99 5.24 2.71 -10.41
N GLU A 100 6.28 3.24 -9.75
CA GLU A 100 6.90 4.51 -10.10
C GLU A 100 8.12 4.30 -11.00
N LEU A 101 8.00 4.75 -12.25
CA LEU A 101 9.09 4.75 -13.23
C LEU A 101 9.88 6.05 -13.13
N ARG A 102 11.18 5.96 -12.81
CA ARG A 102 12.08 7.11 -12.75
C ARG A 102 13.24 6.96 -13.71
N ARG A 103 13.70 8.07 -14.28
CA ARG A 103 14.88 8.09 -15.16
C ARG A 103 16.13 7.71 -14.37
N SER A 104 16.91 6.77 -14.90
CA SER A 104 18.24 6.49 -14.39
C SER A 104 19.23 7.55 -14.89
N SER A 105 20.05 8.08 -13.99
CA SER A 105 21.11 9.04 -14.31
C SER A 105 22.41 8.70 -13.58
N SER A 106 23.53 9.13 -14.15
CA SER A 106 24.84 9.19 -13.48
C SER A 106 25.44 10.59 -13.49
N GLU A 107 24.80 11.54 -14.16
CA GLU A 107 25.29 12.92 -14.29
C GLU A 107 24.98 13.73 -13.04
N GLY A 108 25.95 14.52 -12.56
CA GLY A 108 25.78 15.37 -11.38
C GLY A 108 25.97 14.67 -10.03
N ALA A 109 26.36 13.38 -10.02
CA ALA A 109 26.74 12.70 -8.79
C ALA A 109 28.20 13.01 -8.39
N ILE A 110 28.45 13.16 -7.09
CA ILE A 110 29.82 13.27 -6.53
C ILE A 110 30.55 11.90 -6.61
N THR A 111 29.79 10.82 -6.76
CA THR A 111 30.31 9.45 -6.86
C THR A 111 30.93 9.17 -8.22
N THR A 112 32.03 8.41 -8.24
CA THR A 112 32.76 8.07 -9.47
C THR A 112 32.04 7.04 -10.34
N THR A 113 31.19 6.19 -9.76
CA THR A 113 30.45 5.13 -10.47
C THR A 113 29.05 4.94 -9.88
N GLY A 114 28.18 4.27 -10.63
CA GLY A 114 26.81 3.94 -10.21
C GLY A 114 25.76 4.78 -10.95
N GLN A 115 24.50 4.51 -10.65
CA GLN A 115 23.35 5.25 -11.16
C GLN A 115 22.39 5.59 -10.03
N PHE A 116 21.65 6.68 -10.20
CA PHE A 116 20.65 7.16 -9.26
C PHE A 116 19.36 7.55 -9.97
N GLN A 117 18.28 7.59 -9.21
CA GLN A 117 16.97 7.94 -9.73
C GLN A 117 16.82 9.45 -9.86
N SER A 118 16.38 9.93 -11.02
CA SER A 118 16.19 11.35 -11.33
C SER A 118 14.71 11.66 -11.56
N ASP A 119 14.29 12.11 -12.74
CA ASP A 119 12.93 12.56 -13.03
C ASP A 119 11.89 11.42 -12.94
N LEU A 120 10.65 11.78 -12.58
CA LEU A 120 9.50 10.90 -12.75
C LEU A 120 9.18 10.78 -14.25
N VAL A 121 9.07 9.56 -14.74
CA VAL A 121 8.75 9.26 -16.15
C VAL A 121 7.29 8.87 -16.28
N ALA A 122 6.82 7.94 -15.45
CA ALA A 122 5.45 7.45 -15.49
C ALA A 122 5.04 6.83 -14.15
N LEU A 123 3.72 6.71 -13.95
CA LEU A 123 3.12 5.90 -12.91
C LEU A 123 2.19 4.88 -13.56
N GLU A 124 2.28 3.66 -13.08
CA GLU A 124 1.35 2.57 -13.40
C GLU A 124 0.78 2.05 -12.08
N ALA A 125 -0.39 1.42 -12.13
CA ALA A 125 -1.00 0.80 -10.96
C ALA A 125 -1.55 -0.58 -11.32
N GLU A 126 -1.60 -1.45 -10.33
CA GLU A 126 -2.31 -2.72 -10.41
C GLU A 126 -3.12 -2.87 -9.13
N VAL A 127 -4.39 -3.23 -9.26
CA VAL A 127 -5.30 -3.34 -8.12
C VAL A 127 -5.87 -4.74 -8.03
N LYS A 128 -5.72 -5.37 -6.87
CA LYS A 128 -6.48 -6.55 -6.49
C LYS A 128 -7.79 -6.13 -5.88
N ASP A 129 -8.90 -6.43 -6.53
CA ASP A 129 -10.23 -6.13 -6.02
C ASP A 129 -11.27 -7.09 -6.61
N SER A 130 -12.04 -7.72 -5.73
CA SER A 130 -13.08 -8.69 -6.05
C SER A 130 -14.20 -8.13 -6.94
N ARG A 131 -14.26 -6.82 -7.17
CA ARG A 131 -15.14 -6.19 -8.16
C ARG A 131 -14.81 -6.61 -9.60
N PHE A 132 -13.56 -6.96 -9.88
CA PHE A 132 -13.13 -7.37 -11.22
C PHE A 132 -13.31 -8.87 -11.41
N SER A 133 -13.64 -9.31 -12.62
CA SER A 133 -14.00 -10.71 -12.89
C SER A 133 -12.89 -11.73 -12.61
N ASP A 134 -11.63 -11.32 -12.79
CA ASP A 134 -10.42 -12.09 -12.46
C ASP A 134 -9.80 -11.65 -11.12
N GLY A 135 -10.43 -10.71 -10.42
CA GLY A 135 -9.98 -10.12 -9.16
C GLY A 135 -8.87 -9.09 -9.31
N TRP A 136 -8.50 -8.68 -10.52
CA TRP A 136 -7.39 -7.77 -10.78
C TRP A 136 -7.72 -6.73 -11.86
N ALA A 137 -7.08 -5.56 -11.80
CA ALA A 137 -7.13 -4.55 -12.85
C ALA A 137 -5.81 -3.79 -12.95
N PHE A 138 -5.47 -3.39 -14.18
CA PHE A 138 -4.38 -2.46 -14.52
C PHE A 138 -4.95 -1.09 -14.90
#